data_AF-A0A9E6RTC5-F1
#
_entry.id   AF-A0A9E6RTC5-F1
#
_cell.length_a   1.000
_cell.length_b   1.000
_cell.length_c   1.000
_cell.angle_alpha   90.00
_cell.angle_beta   90.00
_cell.angle_gamma   90.00
#
_symmetry.space_group_name_H-M   'P 1'
#
loop_
_entity.id
_entity.type
_entity.pdbx_description
1 polymer ?
#
loop_
_entity_poly.entity_id
_entity_poly.type
_entity_poly.pdbx_seq_one_letter_code
_entity_poly.pdbx_strand_id
1 'polypeptide(L)'
;MQNQQGRNNGEENPKLQRGSKSSSPQNYVVDNFRLSLKLYFLPLILLLSVGLFSCGNPPTPKPEENSSERKNTDSQLTFFGVALEQFDEQGKPIWKVQAKQAKYTKEQEIGEAKNPQGELYQDGQVVYTIKAETADIKQDGKQLFLKGKIIAEDPRNGVILRGNELEWRPEEDLLIVRNQLNGTHKQLQAVAQEARVKTREQRVDFSGKVVAISADPALQVKTERLTWQVKTEKLIGDRPIEINRFQDNKITDRAKGNSAEINLKTKTVTLQPNAKLELLAPPMEITSNSMTWNISQETVKTNAPVRVFHQSENVTVTGNKAEMKIPEKIVYLTGNVNAVGKNKQSLKSNQLTWNLDQKLLSAKGNVFYTQIQPPLKFQGTTAVGNLETENIVVKGGGSGNRVITEIIPQE
;
A
#
# COMPACT_ATOMS: atom_id res chain seq x y z
N MET A 1 35.57 -1.74 64.81
CA MET A 1 35.34 -2.44 66.09
C MET A 1 33.84 -2.60 66.28
N GLN A 2 33.38 -3.76 66.79
CA GLN A 2 32.05 -4.06 67.40
C GLN A 2 30.75 -3.69 66.61
N ASN A 3 29.74 -4.56 66.41
CA ASN A 3 28.92 -5.44 67.31
C ASN A 3 27.81 -4.68 68.08
N GLN A 4 26.62 -5.21 68.45
CA GLN A 4 25.74 -6.37 68.07
C GLN A 4 24.40 -6.27 68.91
N GLN A 5 23.29 -7.03 68.80
CA GLN A 5 22.71 -8.07 67.92
C GLN A 5 21.16 -8.13 68.14
N GLY A 6 20.34 -8.62 67.19
CA GLY A 6 18.92 -9.02 67.42
C GLY A 6 18.15 -9.18 66.09
N ARG A 7 17.55 -10.32 65.64
CA ARG A 7 16.87 -11.50 66.25
C ARG A 7 15.50 -11.18 66.88
N ASN A 8 14.43 -11.98 66.85
CA ASN A 8 14.04 -13.32 66.26
C ASN A 8 12.48 -13.45 66.37
N ASN A 9 11.69 -14.38 65.77
CA ASN A 9 11.80 -15.34 64.64
C ASN A 9 10.37 -15.90 64.28
N GLY A 10 10.13 -16.35 63.04
CA GLY A 10 9.04 -17.31 62.68
C GLY A 10 7.56 -16.82 62.71
N GLU A 11 6.53 -17.60 62.34
CA GLU A 11 6.49 -18.81 61.47
C GLU A 11 5.03 -19.14 61.01
N GLU A 12 4.87 -20.02 60.01
CA GLU A 12 3.65 -20.78 59.60
C GLU A 12 2.37 -20.05 59.08
N ASN A 13 1.43 -20.84 58.51
CA ASN A 13 0.26 -20.41 57.72
C ASN A 13 -0.79 -21.54 57.56
N PRO A 14 -2.08 -21.31 57.90
CA PRO A 14 -3.16 -22.15 57.38
C PRO A 14 -4.45 -21.44 56.89
N LYS A 15 -4.76 -21.62 55.60
CA LYS A 15 -5.95 -22.35 55.10
C LYS A 15 -7.31 -22.29 55.90
N LEU A 16 -8.40 -21.77 55.28
CA LEU A 16 -9.65 -22.50 54.85
C LEU A 16 -10.99 -21.70 54.80
N GLN A 17 -11.61 -21.71 53.60
CA GLN A 17 -13.05 -21.90 53.25
C GLN A 17 -14.24 -21.28 54.05
N ARG A 18 -15.05 -20.46 53.35
CA ARG A 18 -16.47 -20.70 52.91
C ARG A 18 -17.05 -19.40 52.29
N GLY A 19 -17.97 -19.39 51.31
CA GLY A 19 -18.45 -20.46 50.43
C GLY A 19 -19.73 -20.12 49.61
N SER A 20 -19.63 -20.07 48.27
CA SER A 20 -20.74 -19.93 47.27
C SER A 20 -21.43 -18.54 47.19
N LYS A 21 -22.16 -18.16 46.12
CA LYS A 21 -22.78 -18.93 45.01
C LYS A 21 -23.06 -18.06 43.76
N SER A 22 -23.00 -18.64 42.55
CA SER A 22 -23.70 -18.26 41.29
C SER A 22 -23.67 -16.78 40.83
N SER A 23 -23.12 -16.41 39.67
CA SER A 23 -23.57 -16.89 38.35
C SER A 23 -22.64 -16.47 37.19
N SER A 24 -22.84 -17.09 36.03
CA SER A 24 -22.21 -16.87 34.71
C SER A 24 -23.30 -17.17 33.64
N PRO A 25 -23.16 -16.89 32.32
CA PRO A 25 -21.91 -16.78 31.55
C PRO A 25 -21.88 -15.77 30.37
N GLN A 26 -20.72 -15.61 29.72
CA GLN A 26 -20.47 -16.13 28.35
C GLN A 26 -18.99 -15.95 27.94
N ASN A 27 -18.55 -16.73 26.94
CA ASN A 27 -17.14 -17.01 26.68
C ASN A 27 -16.66 -16.43 25.34
N TYR A 28 -15.38 -16.01 25.30
CA TYR A 28 -14.58 -15.96 24.07
C TYR A 28 -13.15 -16.41 24.39
N VAL A 29 -12.72 -17.56 23.84
CA VAL A 29 -11.33 -18.04 23.81
C VAL A 29 -11.06 -18.60 22.41
N VAL A 30 -9.84 -18.44 21.92
CA VAL A 30 -9.46 -18.72 20.52
C VAL A 30 -8.82 -20.11 20.41
N ASP A 31 -9.41 -20.97 19.58
CA ASP A 31 -8.82 -22.27 19.23
C ASP A 31 -7.64 -22.12 18.27
N ASN A 32 -6.53 -22.80 18.60
CA ASN A 32 -5.34 -22.88 17.76
C ASN A 32 -5.23 -24.28 17.13
N PHE A 33 -5.70 -24.42 15.89
CA PHE A 33 -5.56 -25.68 15.15
C PHE A 33 -4.09 -25.96 14.76
N ARG A 34 -3.46 -26.92 15.44
CA ARG A 34 -2.26 -27.61 14.97
C ARG A 34 -2.66 -28.98 14.41
N LEU A 35 -2.54 -29.16 13.09
CA LEU A 35 -2.71 -30.49 12.50
C LEU A 35 -1.48 -31.37 12.75
N SER A 36 -1.70 -32.66 13.01
CA SER A 36 -0.64 -33.62 13.32
C SER A 36 -0.25 -34.44 12.10
N LEU A 37 1.06 -34.57 11.84
CA LEU A 37 1.60 -35.51 10.86
C LEU A 37 2.13 -36.73 11.60
N LYS A 38 1.58 -37.92 11.34
CA LYS A 38 2.06 -39.19 11.90
C LYS A 38 2.89 -39.95 10.87
N LEU A 39 4.18 -40.12 11.13
CA LEU A 39 4.98 -41.19 10.53
C LEU A 39 4.78 -42.48 11.33
N TYR A 40 4.81 -43.63 10.65
CA TYR A 40 4.94 -44.95 11.27
C TYR A 40 6.03 -45.74 10.55
N PHE A 41 6.99 -46.25 11.33
CA PHE A 41 8.00 -47.23 10.90
C PHE A 41 7.54 -48.64 11.31
N LEU A 42 7.88 -49.66 10.53
CA LEU A 42 7.72 -51.08 10.92
C LEU A 42 8.66 -52.00 10.10
N PRO A 43 9.60 -52.73 10.73
CA PRO A 43 10.52 -53.64 10.04
C PRO A 43 10.43 -55.13 10.47
N LEU A 44 10.48 -56.05 9.49
CA LEU A 44 10.85 -57.48 9.61
C LEU A 44 11.10 -57.98 8.16
N ILE A 45 12.20 -58.60 7.70
CA ILE A 45 13.13 -59.63 8.22
C ILE A 45 12.53 -61.05 8.19
N LEU A 46 12.96 -61.92 7.24
CA LEU A 46 13.84 -63.11 7.46
C LEU A 46 13.80 -64.18 6.31
N LEU A 47 14.97 -64.56 5.73
CA LEU A 47 15.37 -65.91 5.19
C LEU A 47 14.56 -66.60 4.03
N LEU A 48 15.05 -67.61 3.25
CA LEU A 48 16.35 -68.33 3.05
C LEU A 48 16.47 -68.87 1.58
N SER A 49 17.59 -69.53 1.24
CA SER A 49 18.04 -70.19 -0.01
C SER A 49 17.07 -71.21 -0.67
N VAL A 50 17.27 -71.75 -1.89
CA VAL A 50 18.38 -72.60 -2.42
C VAL A 50 18.53 -72.44 -3.95
N GLY A 51 19.72 -72.70 -4.52
CA GLY A 51 19.97 -72.76 -5.97
C GLY A 51 20.50 -74.12 -6.46
N LEU A 52 20.54 -74.32 -7.79
CA LEU A 52 21.13 -75.50 -8.46
C LEU A 52 21.98 -75.09 -9.66
N PHE A 53 23.00 -75.90 -9.98
CA PHE A 53 23.89 -75.75 -11.13
C PHE A 53 23.45 -76.60 -12.32
N SER A 54 23.79 -76.18 -13.55
CA SER A 54 24.31 -77.07 -14.60
C SER A 54 25.06 -76.28 -15.68
N CYS A 55 25.87 -76.95 -16.51
CA CYS A 55 26.84 -76.34 -17.42
C CYS A 55 26.47 -76.48 -18.91
N GLY A 56 27.01 -75.59 -19.78
CA GLY A 56 26.96 -75.75 -21.24
C GLY A 56 27.62 -74.60 -22.02
N ASN A 57 28.73 -74.89 -22.71
CA ASN A 57 29.49 -74.02 -23.66
C ASN A 57 30.38 -74.97 -24.50
N PRO A 58 30.95 -74.61 -25.69
CA PRO A 58 31.02 -73.31 -26.39
C PRO A 58 30.58 -73.46 -27.88
N PRO A 59 31.07 -72.69 -28.90
CA PRO A 59 31.63 -71.32 -28.95
C PRO A 59 30.82 -70.36 -29.87
N THR A 60 31.26 -69.10 -29.96
CA THR A 60 30.67 -68.01 -30.76
C THR A 60 30.97 -68.04 -32.27
N PRO A 61 30.06 -67.46 -33.07
CA PRO A 61 30.39 -66.42 -34.04
C PRO A 61 29.96 -65.03 -33.52
N LYS A 62 30.60 -63.96 -33.99
CA LYS A 62 30.26 -62.57 -33.63
C LYS A 62 29.00 -62.11 -34.39
N PRO A 63 27.96 -61.59 -33.72
CA PRO A 63 27.00 -60.67 -34.33
C PRO A 63 27.61 -59.27 -34.43
N GLU A 64 27.27 -58.56 -35.50
CA GLU A 64 27.78 -57.22 -35.79
C GLU A 64 27.19 -56.14 -34.88
N GLU A 65 27.83 -54.97 -34.94
CA GLU A 65 27.45 -53.72 -34.26
C GLU A 65 26.12 -53.19 -34.79
N ASN A 66 25.02 -53.87 -34.46
CA ASN A 66 23.66 -53.43 -34.73
C ASN A 66 23.35 -52.20 -33.87
N SER A 67 23.69 -51.05 -34.45
CA SER A 67 23.26 -49.72 -34.07
C SER A 67 21.73 -49.68 -34.02
N SER A 68 21.20 -50.03 -32.84
CA SER A 68 19.82 -49.74 -32.48
C SER A 68 19.69 -48.23 -32.28
N GLU A 69 19.67 -47.50 -33.39
CA GLU A 69 19.01 -46.21 -33.51
C GLU A 69 17.57 -46.38 -33.02
N ARG A 70 17.39 -46.24 -31.70
CA ARG A 70 16.12 -45.82 -31.13
C ARG A 70 15.88 -44.42 -31.68
N LYS A 71 15.27 -44.35 -32.86
CA LYS A 71 14.67 -43.12 -33.37
C LYS A 71 13.56 -42.76 -32.39
N ASN A 72 13.92 -41.95 -31.40
CA ASN A 72 12.99 -41.14 -30.62
C ASN A 72 12.24 -40.28 -31.63
N THR A 73 11.16 -40.87 -32.14
CA THR A 73 10.28 -40.24 -33.11
C THR A 73 9.27 -39.44 -32.30
N ASP A 74 9.82 -38.49 -31.54
CA ASP A 74 9.07 -37.54 -30.74
C ASP A 74 8.06 -36.90 -31.66
N SER A 75 6.79 -37.20 -31.40
CA SER A 75 5.72 -37.05 -32.38
C SER A 75 5.28 -35.58 -32.45
N GLN A 76 6.17 -34.72 -32.95
CA GLN A 76 6.02 -33.27 -33.03
C GLN A 76 5.05 -32.91 -34.16
N LEU A 77 3.75 -32.89 -33.87
CA LEU A 77 2.76 -32.41 -34.81
C LEU A 77 2.81 -30.87 -34.86
N THR A 78 2.93 -30.34 -36.08
CA THR A 78 2.89 -28.90 -36.34
C THR A 78 1.63 -28.57 -37.12
N PHE A 79 0.82 -27.66 -36.58
CA PHE A 79 -0.41 -27.17 -37.19
C PHE A 79 -0.24 -25.69 -37.57
N PHE A 80 -0.96 -25.25 -38.60
CA PHE A 80 -0.94 -23.86 -39.09
C PHE A 80 -2.36 -23.28 -39.10
N GLY A 81 -2.50 -22.00 -38.74
CA GLY A 81 -3.79 -21.31 -38.72
C GLY A 81 -4.81 -21.92 -37.75
N VAL A 82 -4.39 -22.27 -36.53
CA VAL A 82 -5.26 -22.94 -35.54
C VAL A 82 -6.10 -21.97 -34.73
N ALA A 83 -7.28 -22.43 -34.32
CA ALA A 83 -7.97 -21.96 -33.13
C ALA A 83 -7.82 -23.02 -32.03
N LEU A 84 -7.45 -22.59 -30.83
CA LEU A 84 -7.37 -23.39 -29.62
C LEU A 84 -8.36 -22.82 -28.61
N GLU A 85 -9.16 -23.66 -27.99
CA GLU A 85 -10.22 -23.28 -27.05
C GLU A 85 -10.19 -24.25 -25.87
N GLN A 86 -10.43 -23.76 -24.65
CA GLN A 86 -10.62 -24.61 -23.47
C GLN A 86 -11.83 -24.14 -22.67
N PHE A 87 -12.48 -25.12 -22.02
CA PHE A 87 -13.75 -24.97 -21.33
C PHE A 87 -13.65 -25.32 -19.84
N ASP A 88 -14.59 -24.83 -19.04
CA ASP A 88 -14.80 -25.28 -17.67
C ASP A 88 -15.57 -26.62 -17.60
N GLU A 89 -15.68 -27.20 -16.41
CA GLU A 89 -16.42 -28.45 -16.16
C GLU A 89 -17.93 -28.33 -16.45
N GLN A 90 -18.43 -27.13 -16.73
CA GLN A 90 -19.82 -26.85 -17.12
C GLN A 90 -19.95 -26.53 -18.63
N GLY A 91 -18.87 -26.66 -19.41
CA GLY A 91 -18.85 -26.46 -20.86
C GLY A 91 -18.84 -24.99 -21.32
N LYS A 92 -18.52 -24.03 -20.44
CA LYS A 92 -18.33 -22.62 -20.83
C LYS A 92 -16.87 -22.37 -21.19
N PRO A 93 -16.55 -21.50 -22.18
CA PRO A 93 -15.17 -21.19 -22.50
C PRO A 93 -14.47 -20.47 -21.32
N ILE A 94 -13.18 -20.76 -21.11
CA ILE A 94 -12.30 -20.06 -20.16
C ILE A 94 -11.19 -19.26 -20.88
N TRP A 95 -10.79 -19.68 -22.08
CA TRP A 95 -10.01 -18.89 -23.04
C TRP A 95 -10.17 -19.43 -24.47
N LYS A 96 -9.93 -18.56 -25.46
CA LYS A 96 -9.94 -18.84 -26.90
C LYS A 96 -8.78 -18.13 -27.57
N VAL A 97 -7.94 -18.84 -28.31
CA VAL A 97 -6.70 -18.33 -28.90
C VAL A 97 -6.57 -18.77 -30.36
N GLN A 98 -6.47 -17.81 -31.27
CA GLN A 98 -6.06 -18.01 -32.66
C GLN A 98 -4.54 -17.85 -32.77
N ALA A 99 -3.86 -18.78 -33.44
CA ALA A 99 -2.41 -18.75 -33.62
C ALA A 99 -1.98 -19.12 -35.06
N LYS A 100 -0.92 -18.47 -35.55
CA LYS A 100 -0.40 -18.71 -36.92
C LYS A 100 0.18 -20.12 -37.07
N GLN A 101 0.77 -20.64 -36.01
CA GLN A 101 1.37 -21.96 -35.94
C GLN A 101 1.22 -22.48 -34.50
N ALA A 102 0.97 -23.77 -34.32
CA ALA A 102 1.07 -24.45 -33.03
C ALA A 102 1.84 -25.77 -33.15
N LYS A 103 2.54 -26.14 -32.08
CA LYS A 103 3.27 -27.40 -31.94
C LYS A 103 2.73 -28.22 -30.77
N TYR A 104 2.52 -29.49 -31.02
CA TYR A 104 2.16 -30.49 -30.02
C TYR A 104 3.37 -31.38 -29.71
N THR A 105 3.60 -31.71 -28.45
CA THR A 105 4.56 -32.76 -28.03
C THR A 105 3.83 -33.74 -27.11
N LYS A 106 4.20 -35.03 -27.14
CA LYS A 106 3.51 -36.06 -26.32
C LYS A 106 3.64 -35.87 -24.80
N GLU A 107 4.49 -34.95 -24.36
CA GLU A 107 4.72 -34.61 -22.96
C GLU A 107 3.96 -33.33 -22.52
N GLN A 108 3.46 -32.53 -23.46
CA GLN A 108 2.77 -31.25 -23.20
C GLN A 108 1.64 -31.02 -24.22
N GLU A 109 0.39 -31.06 -23.75
CA GLU A 109 -0.80 -31.23 -24.60
C GLU A 109 -1.10 -30.06 -25.56
N ILE A 110 -0.47 -28.89 -25.38
CA ILE A 110 0.05 -28.05 -26.48
C ILE A 110 1.35 -27.37 -25.97
N GLY A 111 2.48 -27.58 -26.65
CA GLY A 111 3.79 -27.10 -26.18
C GLY A 111 4.11 -25.64 -26.53
N GLU A 112 3.81 -25.18 -27.75
CA GLU A 112 4.15 -23.82 -28.22
C GLU A 112 3.14 -23.35 -29.29
N ALA A 113 2.52 -22.18 -29.12
CA ALA A 113 1.73 -21.52 -30.17
C ALA A 113 2.27 -20.11 -30.49
N LYS A 114 2.32 -19.73 -31.77
CA LYS A 114 3.00 -18.52 -32.26
C LYS A 114 2.07 -17.43 -32.75
N ASN A 115 2.39 -16.19 -32.37
CA ASN A 115 1.58 -14.99 -32.58
C ASN A 115 0.12 -15.19 -32.13
N PRO A 116 -0.13 -15.65 -30.88
CA PRO A 116 -1.50 -15.80 -30.37
C PRO A 116 -2.22 -14.44 -30.31
N GLN A 117 -3.47 -14.41 -30.77
CA GLN A 117 -4.47 -13.41 -30.37
C GLN A 117 -5.72 -14.13 -29.84
N GLY A 118 -6.48 -13.52 -28.95
CA GLY A 118 -7.55 -14.25 -28.29
C GLY A 118 -8.36 -13.50 -27.25
N GLU A 119 -9.22 -14.24 -26.58
CA GLU A 119 -10.15 -13.80 -25.56
C GLU A 119 -10.00 -14.67 -24.31
N LEU A 120 -10.03 -14.03 -23.13
CA LEU A 120 -10.09 -14.68 -21.83
C LEU A 120 -11.49 -14.49 -21.27
N TYR A 121 -12.11 -15.55 -20.76
CA TYR A 121 -13.50 -15.55 -20.34
C TYR A 121 -13.65 -15.78 -18.83
N GLN A 122 -14.73 -15.24 -18.29
CA GLN A 122 -15.19 -15.45 -16.92
C GLN A 122 -16.70 -15.66 -16.97
N ASP A 123 -17.19 -16.78 -16.43
CA ASP A 123 -18.59 -17.19 -16.48
C ASP A 123 -19.17 -17.26 -17.92
N GLY A 124 -18.33 -17.38 -18.95
CA GLY A 124 -18.67 -17.33 -20.37
C GLY A 124 -18.66 -15.93 -21.02
N GLN A 125 -18.35 -14.86 -20.27
CA GLN A 125 -18.21 -13.49 -20.79
C GLN A 125 -16.74 -13.12 -21.01
N VAL A 126 -16.42 -12.40 -22.09
CA VAL A 126 -15.06 -11.88 -22.34
C VAL A 126 -14.70 -10.85 -21.26
N VAL A 127 -13.58 -11.07 -20.57
CA VAL A 127 -13.04 -10.15 -19.56
C VAL A 127 -11.75 -9.47 -19.98
N TYR A 128 -11.01 -10.09 -20.89
CA TYR A 128 -9.80 -9.53 -21.50
C TYR A 128 -9.68 -10.04 -22.95
N THR A 129 -9.26 -9.18 -23.87
CA THR A 129 -8.67 -9.61 -25.14
C THR A 129 -7.14 -9.62 -24.99
N ILE A 130 -6.46 -10.57 -25.62
CA ILE A 130 -5.00 -10.74 -25.49
C ILE A 130 -4.28 -10.87 -26.84
N LYS A 131 -3.01 -10.43 -26.87
CA LYS A 131 -2.04 -10.62 -27.97
C LYS A 131 -0.64 -10.84 -27.38
N ALA A 132 0.16 -11.71 -27.99
CA ALA A 132 1.55 -11.97 -27.59
C ALA A 132 2.40 -12.52 -28.75
N GLU A 133 3.70 -12.75 -28.52
CA GLU A 133 4.60 -13.40 -29.49
C GLU A 133 4.50 -14.93 -29.44
N THR A 134 4.40 -15.52 -28.25
CA THR A 134 4.10 -16.96 -28.06
C THR A 134 3.12 -17.23 -26.91
N ALA A 135 2.54 -18.43 -26.90
CA ALA A 135 1.84 -19.03 -25.78
C ALA A 135 2.44 -20.40 -25.42
N ASP A 136 2.57 -20.68 -24.13
CA ASP A 136 2.68 -22.04 -23.58
C ASP A 136 1.30 -22.38 -22.96
N ILE A 137 0.77 -23.58 -23.20
CA ILE A 137 -0.49 -24.04 -22.58
C ILE A 137 -0.14 -25.15 -21.57
N LYS A 138 -0.66 -25.06 -20.35
CA LYS A 138 -0.24 -25.94 -19.24
C LYS A 138 -1.43 -26.44 -18.41
N GLN A 139 -1.20 -27.56 -17.72
CA GLN A 139 -2.15 -28.20 -16.81
C GLN A 139 -3.49 -28.54 -17.50
N ASP A 140 -3.48 -29.35 -18.56
CA ASP A 140 -4.68 -29.68 -19.34
C ASP A 140 -5.50 -28.42 -19.72
N GLY A 141 -4.80 -27.43 -20.28
CA GLY A 141 -5.36 -26.13 -20.65
C GLY A 141 -5.82 -25.22 -19.50
N LYS A 142 -5.83 -25.66 -18.24
CA LYS A 142 -6.31 -24.85 -17.10
C LYS A 142 -5.51 -23.57 -16.86
N GLN A 143 -4.25 -23.50 -17.32
CA GLN A 143 -3.42 -22.29 -17.27
C GLN A 143 -2.88 -21.92 -18.66
N LEU A 144 -3.17 -20.69 -19.08
CA LEU A 144 -2.61 -20.08 -20.28
C LEU A 144 -1.46 -19.14 -19.90
N PHE A 145 -0.26 -19.41 -20.40
CA PHE A 145 0.90 -18.54 -20.27
C PHE A 145 1.23 -17.91 -21.62
N LEU A 146 1.44 -16.60 -21.65
CA LEU A 146 1.86 -15.87 -22.85
C LEU A 146 3.22 -15.21 -22.63
N LYS A 147 4.02 -15.10 -23.69
CA LYS A 147 5.34 -14.45 -23.67
C LYS A 147 5.56 -13.51 -24.85
N GLY A 148 6.34 -12.46 -24.58
CA GLY A 148 6.81 -11.47 -25.56
C GLY A 148 5.72 -10.47 -25.98
N LYS A 149 6.01 -9.17 -25.84
CA LYS A 149 5.17 -8.04 -26.30
C LYS A 149 3.67 -8.23 -26.01
N ILE A 150 3.35 -8.57 -24.76
CA ILE A 150 1.97 -8.77 -24.30
C ILE A 150 1.18 -7.47 -24.47
N ILE A 151 -0.04 -7.60 -24.99
CA ILE A 151 -1.10 -6.61 -24.84
C ILE A 151 -2.32 -7.37 -24.30
N ALA A 152 -2.87 -6.91 -23.17
CA ALA A 152 -4.08 -7.43 -22.56
C ALA A 152 -5.04 -6.26 -22.28
N GLU A 153 -6.22 -6.26 -22.88
CA GLU A 153 -7.19 -5.16 -22.81
C GLU A 153 -8.54 -5.64 -22.27
N ASP A 154 -9.02 -5.03 -21.17
CA ASP A 154 -10.33 -5.28 -20.58
C ASP A 154 -11.40 -4.42 -21.29
N PRO A 155 -12.26 -5.00 -22.16
CA PRO A 155 -13.22 -4.24 -22.96
C PRO A 155 -14.33 -3.60 -22.11
N ARG A 156 -14.44 -3.95 -20.83
CA ARG A 156 -15.50 -3.50 -19.92
C ARG A 156 -15.16 -2.16 -19.25
N ASN A 157 -13.90 -1.73 -19.31
CA ASN A 157 -13.42 -0.49 -18.69
C ASN A 157 -12.28 0.23 -19.47
N GLY A 158 -11.66 -0.41 -20.47
CA GLY A 158 -10.58 0.19 -21.26
C GLY A 158 -9.22 0.21 -20.54
N VAL A 159 -8.98 -0.69 -19.59
CA VAL A 159 -7.65 -0.93 -19.02
C VAL A 159 -6.83 -1.79 -19.98
N ILE A 160 -5.70 -1.26 -20.42
CA ILE A 160 -4.74 -2.00 -21.25
C ILE A 160 -3.45 -2.22 -20.44
N LEU A 161 -3.11 -3.49 -20.19
CA LEU A 161 -1.84 -3.90 -19.61
C LEU A 161 -0.88 -4.39 -20.70
N ARG A 162 0.39 -4.03 -20.58
CA ARG A 162 1.49 -4.49 -21.44
C ARG A 162 2.64 -5.00 -20.60
N GLY A 163 3.41 -5.94 -21.14
CA GLY A 163 4.57 -6.57 -20.48
C GLY A 163 5.18 -7.64 -21.39
N ASN A 164 6.02 -8.51 -20.85
CA ASN A 164 6.63 -9.62 -21.58
C ASN A 164 6.18 -11.01 -21.11
N GLU A 165 5.47 -11.10 -19.98
CA GLU A 165 4.91 -12.34 -19.45
C GLU A 165 3.47 -12.09 -18.98
N LEU A 166 2.56 -13.02 -19.30
CA LEU A 166 1.20 -13.05 -18.79
C LEU A 166 0.82 -14.47 -18.39
N GLU A 167 0.07 -14.58 -17.30
CA GLU A 167 -0.44 -15.82 -16.73
C GLU A 167 -1.93 -15.65 -16.42
N TRP A 168 -2.79 -16.46 -17.04
CA TRP A 168 -4.23 -16.49 -16.80
C TRP A 168 -4.62 -17.70 -15.96
N ARG A 169 -5.33 -17.45 -14.85
CA ARG A 169 -5.85 -18.45 -13.93
C ARG A 169 -7.35 -18.24 -13.72
N PRO A 170 -8.22 -18.87 -14.54
CA PRO A 170 -9.66 -18.67 -14.46
C PRO A 170 -10.25 -19.14 -13.12
N GLU A 171 -9.78 -20.27 -12.58
CA GLU A 171 -10.20 -20.79 -11.26
C GLU A 171 -9.89 -19.82 -10.09
N GLU A 172 -8.94 -18.89 -10.27
CA GLU A 172 -8.59 -17.86 -9.29
C GLU A 172 -9.22 -16.48 -9.59
N ASP A 173 -10.01 -16.32 -10.67
CA ASP A 173 -10.39 -15.02 -11.24
C ASP A 173 -9.17 -14.07 -11.48
N LEU A 174 -7.99 -14.63 -11.77
CA LEU A 174 -6.71 -13.93 -11.68
C LEU A 174 -5.95 -13.86 -13.01
N LEU A 175 -5.70 -12.63 -13.47
CA LEU A 175 -4.71 -12.34 -14.50
C LEU A 175 -3.44 -11.78 -13.83
N ILE A 176 -2.27 -12.29 -14.19
CA ILE A 176 -0.98 -11.72 -13.77
C ILE A 176 -0.22 -11.26 -15.02
N VAL A 177 0.34 -10.06 -14.99
CA VAL A 177 1.23 -9.53 -16.04
C VAL A 177 2.53 -9.05 -15.40
N ARG A 178 3.66 -9.43 -15.98
CA ARG A 178 5.01 -9.21 -15.42
C ARG A 178 6.00 -8.77 -16.50
N ASN A 179 7.19 -8.38 -16.05
CA ASN A 179 8.38 -8.12 -16.87
C ASN A 179 8.19 -6.96 -17.87
N GLN A 180 8.71 -5.78 -17.53
CA GLN A 180 8.47 -4.50 -18.23
C GLN A 180 6.98 -4.08 -18.25
N LEU A 181 6.29 -4.18 -17.10
CA LEU A 181 4.87 -3.82 -17.01
C LEU A 181 4.64 -2.32 -17.30
N ASN A 182 3.72 -2.05 -18.23
CA ASN A 182 3.11 -0.73 -18.44
C ASN A 182 1.59 -0.86 -18.60
N GLY A 183 0.83 -0.34 -17.64
CA GLY A 183 -0.63 -0.25 -17.66
C GLY A 183 -1.12 1.15 -18.04
N THR A 184 -2.12 1.22 -18.93
CA THR A 184 -2.69 2.48 -19.43
C THR A 184 -4.22 2.47 -19.41
N HIS A 185 -4.83 3.54 -18.91
CA HIS A 185 -6.26 3.83 -18.89
C HIS A 185 -6.48 5.35 -18.98
N LYS A 186 -7.67 5.81 -19.38
CA LYS A 186 -8.04 7.25 -19.53
C LYS A 186 -7.72 8.14 -18.33
N GLN A 187 -7.69 7.60 -17.11
CA GLN A 187 -7.43 8.33 -15.86
C GLN A 187 -6.04 8.07 -15.27
N LEU A 188 -5.37 6.99 -15.67
CA LEU A 188 -4.20 6.45 -14.97
C LEU A 188 -3.23 5.75 -15.93
N GLN A 189 -1.95 6.07 -15.82
CA GLN A 189 -0.85 5.28 -16.37
C GLN A 189 -0.01 4.75 -15.22
N ALA A 190 0.51 3.52 -15.30
CA ALA A 190 1.29 2.90 -14.23
C ALA A 190 2.39 1.97 -14.76
N VAL A 191 3.58 2.07 -14.18
CA VAL A 191 4.70 1.13 -14.39
C VAL A 191 5.08 0.47 -13.08
N ALA A 192 5.41 -0.82 -13.12
CA ALA A 192 5.80 -1.64 -11.97
C ALA A 192 6.59 -2.87 -12.44
N GLN A 193 6.91 -3.80 -11.53
CA GLN A 193 7.46 -5.11 -11.90
C GLN A 193 6.36 -6.12 -12.28
N GLU A 194 5.23 -6.06 -11.56
CA GLU A 194 4.11 -7.00 -11.66
C GLU A 194 2.78 -6.28 -11.42
N ALA A 195 1.73 -6.73 -12.12
CA ALA A 195 0.34 -6.42 -11.82
C ALA A 195 -0.47 -7.72 -11.68
N ARG A 196 -1.34 -7.77 -10.68
CA ARG A 196 -2.35 -8.81 -10.48
C ARG A 196 -3.74 -8.22 -10.62
N VAL A 197 -4.53 -8.71 -11.57
CA VAL A 197 -5.92 -8.27 -11.75
C VAL A 197 -6.86 -9.32 -11.19
N LYS A 198 -7.68 -8.95 -10.20
CA LYS A 198 -8.88 -9.71 -9.86
C LYS A 198 -10.01 -9.27 -10.79
N THR A 199 -10.30 -10.08 -11.80
CA THR A 199 -11.11 -9.72 -12.98
C THR A 199 -12.58 -9.49 -12.66
N ARG A 200 -13.10 -10.19 -11.64
CA ARG A 200 -14.47 -10.05 -11.10
C ARG A 200 -14.66 -8.72 -10.37
N GLU A 201 -13.71 -8.41 -9.49
CA GLU A 201 -13.66 -7.15 -8.74
C GLU A 201 -13.45 -5.94 -9.66
N GLN A 202 -12.64 -6.10 -10.72
CA GLN A 202 -11.96 -5.03 -11.45
C GLN A 202 -11.03 -4.23 -10.51
N ARG A 203 -10.16 -4.99 -9.83
CA ARG A 203 -9.08 -4.50 -8.97
C ARG A 203 -7.73 -4.88 -9.58
N VAL A 204 -6.81 -3.92 -9.68
CA VAL A 204 -5.44 -4.12 -10.15
C VAL A 204 -4.47 -3.85 -9.01
N ASP A 205 -3.75 -4.87 -8.55
CA ASP A 205 -2.73 -4.76 -7.52
C ASP A 205 -1.34 -4.71 -8.20
N PHE A 206 -0.72 -3.53 -8.21
CA PHE A 206 0.63 -3.29 -8.73
C PHE A 206 1.69 -3.49 -7.62
N SER A 207 2.83 -4.08 -7.95
CA SER A 207 3.95 -4.28 -7.02
C SER A 207 5.33 -4.15 -7.66
N GLY A 208 6.32 -3.73 -6.87
CA GLY A 208 7.71 -3.56 -7.27
C GLY A 208 7.97 -2.20 -7.90
N LYS A 209 8.47 -1.25 -7.10
CA LYS A 209 8.83 0.12 -7.53
C LYS A 209 7.75 0.82 -8.37
N VAL A 210 6.51 0.77 -7.91
CA VAL A 210 5.34 1.31 -8.63
C VAL A 210 5.48 2.82 -8.81
N VAL A 211 5.37 3.28 -10.06
CA VAL A 211 5.16 4.69 -10.40
C VAL A 211 3.87 4.81 -11.20
N ALA A 212 2.88 5.51 -10.64
CA ALA A 212 1.61 5.78 -11.30
C ALA A 212 1.42 7.28 -11.53
N ILE A 213 0.78 7.65 -12.63
CA ILE A 213 0.50 9.03 -13.04
C ILE A 213 -0.99 9.12 -13.32
N SER A 214 -1.72 9.95 -12.58
CA SER A 214 -3.13 10.26 -12.87
C SER A 214 -3.26 11.52 -13.72
N ALA A 215 -4.18 11.50 -14.68
CA ALA A 215 -4.43 12.63 -15.58
C ALA A 215 -5.21 13.76 -14.88
N ASP A 216 -6.20 13.39 -14.09
CA ASP A 216 -7.04 14.32 -13.32
C ASP A 216 -7.43 13.68 -11.97
N PRO A 217 -6.99 14.25 -10.82
CA PRO A 217 -6.02 15.34 -10.70
C PRO A 217 -4.63 14.92 -11.21
N ALA A 218 -3.83 15.88 -11.66
CA ALA A 218 -2.47 15.65 -12.15
C ALA A 218 -1.50 15.30 -10.99
N LEU A 219 -1.33 14.01 -10.71
CA LEU A 219 -0.49 13.49 -9.62
C LEU A 219 0.47 12.43 -10.14
N GLN A 220 1.68 12.38 -9.57
CA GLN A 220 2.59 11.25 -9.67
C GLN A 220 2.70 10.57 -8.30
N VAL A 221 2.34 9.30 -8.25
CA VAL A 221 2.38 8.43 -7.07
C VAL A 221 3.58 7.49 -7.18
N LYS A 222 4.38 7.38 -6.11
CA LYS A 222 5.49 6.43 -5.98
C LYS A 222 5.32 5.61 -4.71
N THR A 223 5.35 4.30 -4.82
CA THR A 223 5.26 3.36 -3.68
C THR A 223 5.74 1.97 -4.09
N GLU A 224 5.92 1.06 -3.14
CA GLU A 224 6.28 -0.33 -3.44
C GLU A 224 5.06 -1.20 -3.82
N ARG A 225 3.85 -0.81 -3.37
CA ARG A 225 2.59 -1.51 -3.64
C ARG A 225 1.44 -0.51 -3.81
N LEU A 226 0.63 -0.69 -4.86
CA LEU A 226 -0.52 0.15 -5.15
C LEU A 226 -1.70 -0.70 -5.66
N THR A 227 -2.80 -0.71 -4.92
CA THR A 227 -4.08 -1.27 -5.38
C THR A 227 -4.89 -0.17 -6.06
N TRP A 228 -5.32 -0.40 -7.31
CA TRP A 228 -6.29 0.43 -8.00
C TRP A 228 -7.63 -0.31 -8.11
N GLN A 229 -8.68 0.29 -7.53
CA GLN A 229 -10.06 -0.14 -7.71
C GLN A 229 -10.66 0.65 -8.89
N VAL A 230 -10.84 -0.01 -10.04
CA VAL A 230 -11.23 0.66 -11.30
C VAL A 230 -12.63 1.27 -11.17
N LYS A 231 -13.61 0.50 -10.69
CA LYS A 231 -15.03 0.91 -10.58
C LYS A 231 -15.29 2.06 -9.61
N THR A 232 -14.47 2.22 -8.58
CA THR A 232 -14.61 3.26 -7.53
C THR A 232 -13.64 4.43 -7.73
N GLU A 233 -12.76 4.35 -8.74
CA GLU A 233 -11.74 5.34 -9.06
C GLU A 233 -10.80 5.66 -7.87
N LYS A 234 -10.47 4.63 -7.07
CA LYS A 234 -9.60 4.74 -5.89
C LYS A 234 -8.23 4.07 -6.09
N LEU A 235 -7.16 4.78 -5.76
CA LEU A 235 -5.81 4.22 -5.55
C LEU A 235 -5.57 4.07 -4.04
N ILE A 236 -5.00 2.94 -3.63
CA ILE A 236 -4.72 2.60 -2.22
C ILE A 236 -3.29 2.07 -2.14
N GLY A 237 -2.40 2.78 -1.45
CA GLY A 237 -1.04 2.33 -1.18
C GLY A 237 -0.90 1.86 0.26
N ASP A 238 -0.59 0.58 0.49
CA ASP A 238 -0.41 -0.02 1.82
C ASP A 238 1.06 0.03 2.33
N ARG A 239 1.90 0.82 1.65
CA ARG A 239 3.34 0.96 1.90
C ARG A 239 3.75 2.44 1.78
N PRO A 240 4.91 2.83 2.34
CA PRO A 240 5.41 4.19 2.26
C PRO A 240 5.31 4.78 0.85
N ILE A 241 4.73 5.97 0.79
CA ILE A 241 4.18 6.54 -0.44
C ILE A 241 4.56 8.02 -0.55
N GLU A 242 5.01 8.42 -1.73
CA GLU A 242 5.22 9.81 -2.13
C GLU A 242 4.23 10.18 -3.24
N ILE A 243 3.58 11.34 -3.11
CA ILE A 243 2.64 11.88 -4.08
C ILE A 243 3.14 13.28 -4.45
N ASN A 244 3.44 13.53 -5.72
CA ASN A 244 3.80 14.87 -6.20
C ASN A 244 2.63 15.37 -7.08
N ARG A 245 2.08 16.55 -6.80
CA ARG A 245 1.10 17.22 -7.66
C ARG A 245 1.82 18.06 -8.71
N PHE A 246 1.27 18.06 -9.91
CA PHE A 246 1.78 18.85 -11.03
C PHE A 246 0.79 19.94 -11.46
N GLN A 247 1.34 21.09 -11.80
CA GLN A 247 0.68 22.18 -12.51
C GLN A 247 1.68 22.77 -13.50
N ASP A 248 1.27 23.03 -14.74
CA ASP A 248 2.13 23.56 -15.81
C ASP A 248 3.47 22.79 -15.97
N ASN A 249 3.38 21.45 -15.88
CA ASN A 249 4.49 20.48 -15.88
C ASN A 249 5.54 20.65 -14.76
N LYS A 250 5.26 21.43 -13.71
CA LYS A 250 6.11 21.63 -12.53
C LYS A 250 5.46 21.00 -11.30
N ILE A 251 6.27 20.51 -10.37
CA ILE A 251 5.77 20.05 -9.06
C ILE A 251 5.41 21.27 -8.22
N THR A 252 4.15 21.38 -7.81
CA THR A 252 3.68 22.43 -6.87
C THR A 252 3.76 21.95 -5.43
N ASP A 253 3.34 20.71 -5.19
CA ASP A 253 3.09 20.19 -3.85
C ASP A 253 3.58 18.74 -3.75
N ARG A 254 4.16 18.36 -2.61
CA ARG A 254 4.61 16.98 -2.34
C ARG A 254 4.05 16.48 -1.02
N ALA A 255 3.33 15.38 -1.07
CA ALA A 255 2.85 14.66 0.09
C ALA A 255 3.61 13.35 0.33
N LYS A 256 3.76 12.96 1.60
CA LYS A 256 4.35 11.67 2.02
C LYS A 256 3.55 11.07 3.18
N GLY A 257 3.54 9.75 3.28
CA GLY A 257 2.94 9.01 4.39
C GLY A 257 3.34 7.54 4.39
N ASN A 258 2.96 6.81 5.45
CA ASN A 258 3.15 5.36 5.52
C ASN A 258 2.13 4.58 4.67
N SER A 259 0.97 5.16 4.39
CA SER A 259 -0.07 4.69 3.47
C SER A 259 -0.89 5.87 2.94
N ALA A 260 -1.65 5.68 1.87
CA ALA A 260 -2.61 6.67 1.39
C ALA A 260 -3.81 6.05 0.64
N GLU A 261 -4.96 6.70 0.73
CA GLU A 261 -6.06 6.56 -0.23
C GLU A 261 -6.11 7.81 -1.11
N ILE A 262 -6.17 7.64 -2.43
CA ILE A 262 -6.39 8.69 -3.42
C ILE A 262 -7.70 8.37 -4.13
N ASN A 263 -8.71 9.20 -3.92
CA ASN A 263 -9.99 9.12 -4.60
C ASN A 263 -9.95 10.09 -5.79
N LEU A 264 -9.83 9.56 -7.01
CA LEU A 264 -9.71 10.36 -8.23
C LEU A 264 -11.02 11.10 -8.52
N LYS A 265 -12.17 10.43 -8.32
CA LYS A 265 -13.51 11.01 -8.52
C LYS A 265 -13.78 12.24 -7.66
N THR A 266 -13.40 12.20 -6.38
CA THR A 266 -13.53 13.35 -5.47
C THR A 266 -12.26 14.20 -5.37
N LYS A 267 -11.24 13.89 -6.19
CA LYS A 267 -9.94 14.57 -6.26
C LYS A 267 -9.34 14.84 -4.88
N THR A 268 -9.35 13.81 -4.03
CA THR A 268 -9.03 13.90 -2.60
C THR A 268 -7.99 12.84 -2.22
N VAL A 269 -6.95 13.26 -1.50
CA VAL A 269 -5.86 12.43 -0.98
C VAL A 269 -5.99 12.36 0.55
N THR A 270 -6.00 11.16 1.13
CA THR A 270 -5.93 10.94 2.58
C THR A 270 -4.68 10.16 2.92
N LEU A 271 -3.82 10.71 3.77
CA LEU A 271 -2.51 10.18 4.15
C LEU A 271 -2.48 9.81 5.64
N GLN A 272 -1.90 8.66 5.98
CA GLN A 272 -1.77 8.17 7.36
C GLN A 272 -0.88 6.90 7.45
N PRO A 273 -0.36 6.53 8.64
CA PRO A 273 0.21 7.44 9.62
C PRO A 273 1.34 8.29 9.02
N ASN A 274 1.91 9.20 9.82
CA ASN A 274 3.05 10.06 9.44
C ASN A 274 2.81 10.93 8.18
N ALA A 275 1.62 11.52 8.07
CA ALA A 275 1.28 12.41 6.96
C ALA A 275 2.14 13.68 6.98
N LYS A 276 2.88 13.91 5.90
CA LYS A 276 3.61 15.15 5.60
C LYS A 276 3.08 15.75 4.29
N LEU A 277 2.92 17.07 4.25
CA LEU A 277 2.67 17.83 3.03
C LEU A 277 3.62 19.02 2.96
N GLU A 278 4.33 19.14 1.84
CA GLU A 278 5.23 20.22 1.45
C GLU A 278 4.54 21.02 0.34
N LEU A 279 4.27 22.31 0.57
CA LEU A 279 3.69 23.23 -0.42
C LEU A 279 4.79 24.17 -0.93
N LEU A 280 4.86 24.43 -2.24
CA LEU A 280 5.81 25.39 -2.81
C LEU A 280 5.34 26.85 -2.64
N ALA A 281 4.03 27.10 -2.75
CA ALA A 281 3.43 28.43 -2.70
C ALA A 281 2.07 28.39 -1.95
N PRO A 282 1.97 28.95 -0.73
CA PRO A 282 3.06 29.50 0.09
C PRO A 282 4.05 28.40 0.53
N PRO A 283 5.33 28.74 0.82
CA PRO A 283 6.38 27.76 1.14
C PRO A 283 6.17 27.20 2.54
N MET A 284 5.49 26.06 2.64
CA MET A 284 5.00 25.52 3.90
C MET A 284 5.24 24.02 4.06
N GLU A 285 5.32 23.58 5.31
CA GLU A 285 5.35 22.19 5.72
C GLU A 285 4.24 21.94 6.75
N ILE A 286 3.41 20.93 6.50
CA ILE A 286 2.36 20.46 7.42
C ILE A 286 2.68 19.02 7.77
N THR A 287 2.74 18.68 9.06
CA THR A 287 2.91 17.29 9.54
C THR A 287 1.85 16.92 10.58
N SER A 288 1.27 15.73 10.46
CA SER A 288 0.28 15.17 11.38
C SER A 288 0.26 13.63 11.28
N ASN A 289 -0.44 12.94 12.19
CA ASN A 289 -0.64 11.50 12.04
C ASN A 289 -1.66 11.16 10.92
N SER A 290 -2.60 12.05 10.62
CA SER A 290 -3.56 11.85 9.53
C SER A 290 -3.89 13.18 8.87
N MET A 291 -4.09 13.21 7.56
CA MET A 291 -4.34 14.43 6.79
C MET A 291 -5.19 14.13 5.56
N THR A 292 -6.18 14.98 5.30
CA THR A 292 -6.96 14.96 4.05
C THR A 292 -6.66 16.24 3.26
N TRP A 293 -6.26 16.08 2.01
CA TRP A 293 -5.96 17.15 1.07
C TRP A 293 -6.92 17.04 -0.12
N ASN A 294 -7.78 18.06 -0.28
CA ASN A 294 -8.68 18.16 -1.42
C ASN A 294 -7.99 19.01 -2.50
N ILE A 295 -7.70 18.41 -3.65
CA ILE A 295 -6.99 19.06 -4.76
C ILE A 295 -7.87 20.12 -5.45
N SER A 296 -9.21 19.97 -5.43
CA SER A 296 -10.13 20.87 -6.14
C SER A 296 -10.56 22.08 -5.31
N GLN A 297 -10.70 21.89 -4.01
CA GLN A 297 -11.00 22.97 -3.06
C GLN A 297 -9.72 23.66 -2.55
N GLU A 298 -8.55 23.09 -2.88
CA GLU A 298 -7.23 23.49 -2.38
C GLU A 298 -7.21 23.68 -0.85
N THR A 299 -7.85 22.75 -0.14
CA THR A 299 -7.89 22.71 1.33
C THR A 299 -7.13 21.52 1.89
N VAL A 300 -6.41 21.74 2.98
CA VAL A 300 -5.75 20.70 3.78
C VAL A 300 -6.41 20.67 5.15
N LYS A 301 -6.89 19.50 5.59
CA LYS A 301 -7.59 19.35 6.87
C LYS A 301 -7.00 18.20 7.69
N THR A 302 -6.91 18.39 8.99
CA THR A 302 -6.60 17.32 9.95
C THR A 302 -7.35 17.47 11.26
N ASN A 303 -7.84 16.33 11.76
CA ASN A 303 -8.50 16.19 13.05
C ASN A 303 -7.57 15.61 14.13
N ALA A 304 -6.28 15.44 13.82
CA ALA A 304 -5.25 14.89 14.70
C ALA A 304 -4.18 15.96 15.03
N PRO A 305 -3.37 15.76 16.09
CA PRO A 305 -2.29 16.66 16.44
C PRO A 305 -1.40 16.99 15.24
N VAL A 306 -1.09 18.28 15.08
CA VAL A 306 -0.52 18.84 13.85
C VAL A 306 0.52 19.90 14.16
N ARG A 307 1.59 19.91 13.35
CA ARG A 307 2.54 21.00 13.24
C ARG A 307 2.43 21.61 11.84
N VAL A 308 2.33 22.93 11.79
CA VAL A 308 2.39 23.75 10.58
C VAL A 308 3.64 24.61 10.67
N PHE A 309 4.38 24.75 9.58
CA PHE A 309 5.63 25.51 9.52
C PHE A 309 5.66 26.37 8.25
N HIS A 310 5.85 27.68 8.42
CA HIS A 310 6.05 28.62 7.32
C HIS A 310 7.55 28.88 7.16
N GLN A 311 8.10 28.50 6.02
CA GLN A 311 9.54 28.44 5.81
C GLN A 311 10.19 29.83 5.70
N SER A 312 9.48 30.81 5.13
CA SER A 312 10.01 32.16 4.90
C SER A 312 10.16 32.97 6.19
N GLU A 313 9.18 32.89 7.10
CA GLU A 313 9.18 33.59 8.40
C GLU A 313 9.87 32.80 9.52
N ASN A 314 10.15 31.50 9.28
CA ASN A 314 10.61 30.55 10.30
C ASN A 314 9.67 30.50 11.53
N VAL A 315 8.36 30.44 11.27
CA VAL A 315 7.30 30.35 12.28
C VAL A 315 6.73 28.93 12.30
N THR A 316 6.72 28.30 13.47
CA THR A 316 6.07 27.00 13.71
C THR A 316 4.80 27.20 14.53
N VAL A 317 3.68 26.60 14.13
CA VAL A 317 2.44 26.57 14.90
C VAL A 317 1.96 25.14 15.08
N THR A 318 1.68 24.74 16.33
CA THR A 318 1.14 23.42 16.67
C THR A 318 -0.27 23.53 17.23
N GLY A 319 -1.10 22.49 17.04
CA GLY A 319 -2.42 22.39 17.66
C GLY A 319 -3.00 20.97 17.59
N ASN A 320 -4.19 20.76 18.18
CA ASN A 320 -4.88 19.47 18.17
C ASN A 320 -5.59 19.17 16.84
N LYS A 321 -5.93 20.22 16.07
CA LYS A 321 -6.56 20.17 14.74
C LYS A 321 -6.14 21.38 13.90
N ALA A 322 -6.17 21.24 12.58
CA ALA A 322 -5.99 22.37 11.66
C ALA A 322 -6.79 22.23 10.35
N GLU A 323 -7.13 23.38 9.77
CA GLU A 323 -7.60 23.55 8.40
C GLU A 323 -6.81 24.68 7.73
N MET A 324 -6.14 24.38 6.62
CA MET A 324 -5.55 25.37 5.73
C MET A 324 -6.38 25.48 4.46
N LYS A 325 -6.65 26.72 4.04
CA LYS A 325 -7.12 27.04 2.70
C LYS A 325 -5.95 27.66 1.93
N ILE A 326 -5.48 26.98 0.89
CA ILE A 326 -4.30 27.42 0.14
C ILE A 326 -4.56 28.71 -0.66
N PRO A 327 -5.71 28.91 -1.37
CA PRO A 327 -5.95 30.13 -2.15
C PRO A 327 -6.11 31.38 -1.29
N GLU A 328 -6.81 31.25 -0.16
CA GLU A 328 -6.97 32.34 0.82
C GLU A 328 -5.68 32.56 1.63
N LYS A 329 -4.73 31.62 1.60
CA LYS A 329 -3.51 31.56 2.43
C LYS A 329 -3.79 31.77 3.92
N ILE A 330 -4.89 31.18 4.40
CA ILE A 330 -5.29 31.21 5.80
C ILE A 330 -5.16 29.80 6.40
N VAL A 331 -4.54 29.74 7.59
CA VAL A 331 -4.48 28.53 8.43
C VAL A 331 -5.28 28.76 9.72
N TYR A 332 -6.28 27.92 9.95
CA TYR A 332 -7.02 27.85 11.20
C TYR A 332 -6.49 26.68 12.03
N LEU A 333 -6.13 26.93 13.29
CA LEU A 333 -5.76 25.89 14.26
C LEU A 333 -6.67 25.95 15.50
N THR A 334 -6.93 24.80 16.12
CA THR A 334 -7.83 24.72 17.30
C THR A 334 -7.40 23.60 18.26
N GLY A 335 -7.53 23.90 19.55
CA GLY A 335 -7.13 23.05 20.67
C GLY A 335 -5.64 23.13 20.95
N ASN A 336 -5.26 23.54 22.16
CA ASN A 336 -3.88 23.59 22.66
C ASN A 336 -2.91 24.28 21.68
N VAL A 337 -3.33 25.40 21.07
CA VAL A 337 -2.55 26.03 20.01
C VAL A 337 -1.35 26.74 20.60
N ASN A 338 -0.18 26.56 19.98
CA ASN A 338 1.07 27.20 20.35
C ASN A 338 1.83 27.61 19.08
N ALA A 339 1.91 28.91 18.81
CA ALA A 339 2.76 29.50 17.78
C ALA A 339 4.11 29.89 18.39
N VAL A 340 5.20 29.67 17.65
CA VAL A 340 6.58 30.01 18.04
C VAL A 340 7.27 30.66 16.84
N GLY A 341 7.82 31.85 17.04
CA GLY A 341 8.57 32.60 16.03
C GLY A 341 10.09 32.34 16.06
N LYS A 342 10.76 32.90 15.06
CA LYS A 342 12.22 32.82 14.83
C LYS A 342 13.07 33.17 16.06
N ASN A 343 12.65 34.15 16.86
CA ASN A 343 13.36 34.65 18.04
C ASN A 343 12.91 33.94 19.34
N LYS A 344 12.18 32.82 19.22
CA LYS A 344 11.58 32.02 20.31
C LYS A 344 10.46 32.75 21.10
N GLN A 345 9.95 33.87 20.59
CA GLN A 345 8.67 34.44 21.03
C GLN A 345 7.55 33.41 20.83
N SER A 346 6.61 33.29 21.78
CA SER A 346 5.54 32.29 21.74
C SER A 346 4.16 32.88 22.02
N LEU A 347 3.13 32.34 21.36
CA LEU A 347 1.73 32.73 21.52
C LEU A 347 0.87 31.47 21.66
N LYS A 348 0.31 31.26 22.85
CA LYS A 348 -0.56 30.13 23.19
C LYS A 348 -2.03 30.56 23.24
N SER A 349 -2.94 29.68 22.81
CA SER A 349 -4.39 29.95 22.80
C SER A 349 -5.25 28.69 22.56
N ASN A 350 -6.56 28.82 22.72
CA ASN A 350 -7.53 27.76 22.38
C ASN A 350 -7.79 27.68 20.87
N GLN A 351 -7.79 28.81 20.16
CA GLN A 351 -7.99 28.92 18.71
C GLN A 351 -7.08 29.98 18.12
N LEU A 352 -6.60 29.76 16.90
CA LEU A 352 -5.75 30.70 16.18
C LEU A 352 -6.11 30.71 14.69
N THR A 353 -6.15 31.91 14.11
CA THR A 353 -6.20 32.13 12.65
C THR A 353 -4.91 32.82 12.23
N TRP A 354 -4.23 32.29 11.22
CA TRP A 354 -3.01 32.85 10.63
C TRP A 354 -3.32 33.26 9.19
N ASN A 355 -3.24 34.55 8.89
CA ASN A 355 -3.24 35.06 7.52
C ASN A 355 -1.78 35.26 7.09
N LEU A 356 -1.33 34.52 6.08
CA LEU A 356 0.07 34.52 5.64
C LEU A 356 0.43 35.76 4.81
N ASP A 357 -0.49 36.30 4.00
CA ASP A 357 -0.24 37.52 3.22
C ASP A 357 -0.19 38.77 4.11
N GLN A 358 -1.00 38.82 5.17
CA GLN A 358 -0.97 39.90 6.16
C GLN A 358 0.09 39.68 7.25
N LYS A 359 0.81 38.55 7.25
CA LYS A 359 1.68 38.07 8.33
C LYS A 359 1.03 38.13 9.72
N LEU A 360 -0.28 37.92 9.78
CA LEU A 360 -1.11 38.28 10.93
C LEU A 360 -1.66 37.05 11.63
N LEU A 361 -1.43 36.98 12.94
CA LEU A 361 -1.89 35.93 13.84
C LEU A 361 -2.98 36.51 14.74
N SER A 362 -4.16 35.89 14.71
CA SER A 362 -5.33 36.25 15.53
C SER A 362 -5.69 35.08 16.45
N ALA A 363 -5.40 35.23 17.73
CA ALA A 363 -5.56 34.20 18.76
C ALA A 363 -6.75 34.49 19.68
N LYS A 364 -7.45 33.44 20.12
CA LYS A 364 -8.68 33.52 20.93
C LYS A 364 -8.76 32.42 21.99
N GLY A 365 -9.15 32.83 23.20
CA GLY A 365 -9.31 31.97 24.38
C GLY A 365 -7.97 31.59 25.02
N ASN A 366 -7.87 31.76 26.35
CA ASN A 366 -6.70 31.39 27.16
C ASN A 366 -5.38 31.88 26.55
N VAL A 367 -5.31 33.17 26.22
CA VAL A 367 -4.19 33.73 25.46
C VAL A 367 -3.02 34.03 26.39
N PHE A 368 -1.84 33.50 26.05
CA PHE A 368 -0.58 33.78 26.73
C PHE A 368 0.51 34.06 25.70
N TYR A 369 1.11 35.25 25.76
CA TYR A 369 2.27 35.64 24.95
C TYR A 369 3.53 35.72 25.82
N THR A 370 4.67 35.32 25.24
CA THR A 370 6.00 35.43 25.87
C THR A 370 7.04 35.88 24.85
N GLN A 371 7.90 36.82 25.23
CA GLN A 371 9.06 37.28 24.46
C GLN A 371 10.33 37.20 25.31
N ILE A 372 11.48 37.00 24.66
CA ILE A 372 12.77 36.85 25.36
C ILE A 372 13.50 38.20 25.48
N GLN A 373 13.50 39.02 24.42
CA GLN A 373 14.20 40.30 24.38
C GLN A 373 13.30 41.39 23.77
N PRO A 374 12.97 42.47 24.51
CA PRO A 374 12.97 42.52 25.97
C PRO A 374 12.10 41.39 26.57
N PRO A 375 12.40 40.89 27.78
CA PRO A 375 11.64 39.81 28.40
C PRO A 375 10.26 40.30 28.88
N LEU A 376 9.22 39.88 28.17
CA LEU A 376 7.83 40.31 28.37
C LEU A 376 6.89 39.12 28.40
N LYS A 377 5.83 39.19 29.23
CA LYS A 377 4.70 38.26 29.18
C LYS A 377 3.37 39.00 29.25
N PHE A 378 2.38 38.52 28.48
CA PHE A 378 1.00 39.03 28.52
C PHE A 378 -0.01 37.88 28.64
N GLN A 379 -1.05 38.05 29.46
CA GLN A 379 -2.20 37.15 29.53
C GLN A 379 -3.50 37.88 29.18
N GLY A 380 -4.40 37.23 28.44
CA GLY A 380 -5.67 37.81 28.01
C GLY A 380 -6.66 36.83 27.39
N THR A 381 -7.70 37.36 26.73
CA THR A 381 -8.74 36.54 26.07
C THR A 381 -8.59 36.50 24.56
N THR A 382 -7.97 37.52 23.97
CA THR A 382 -7.64 37.60 22.54
C THR A 382 -6.28 38.25 22.34
N ALA A 383 -5.62 37.95 21.22
CA ALA A 383 -4.48 38.73 20.74
C ALA A 383 -4.48 38.81 19.21
N VAL A 384 -3.96 39.90 18.67
CA VAL A 384 -3.77 40.13 17.23
C VAL A 384 -2.39 40.74 17.00
N GLY A 385 -1.64 40.25 16.02
CA GLY A 385 -0.35 40.83 15.65
C GLY A 385 0.54 39.93 14.80
N ASN A 386 1.80 40.34 14.61
CA ASN A 386 2.80 39.61 13.84
C ASN A 386 3.96 39.18 14.75
N LEU A 387 4.29 37.87 14.78
CA LEU A 387 5.41 37.35 15.57
C LEU A 387 6.78 37.74 15.01
N GLU A 388 6.96 37.80 13.68
CA GLU A 388 8.24 38.15 13.02
C GLU A 388 8.75 39.52 13.46
N THR A 389 7.82 40.48 13.63
CA THR A 389 8.13 41.84 14.08
C THR A 389 7.86 42.07 15.59
N GLU A 390 7.52 41.00 16.32
CA GLU A 390 7.20 41.01 17.76
C GLU A 390 6.06 41.97 18.18
N ASN A 391 5.32 42.51 17.22
CA ASN A 391 4.19 43.42 17.43
C ASN A 391 2.91 42.64 17.72
N ILE A 392 2.69 42.28 18.99
CA ILE A 392 1.50 41.55 19.47
C ILE A 392 0.65 42.42 20.41
N VAL A 393 -0.60 42.68 20.04
CA VAL A 393 -1.58 43.37 20.89
C VAL A 393 -2.46 42.35 21.60
N VAL A 394 -2.28 42.18 22.91
CA VAL A 394 -3.13 41.32 23.75
C VAL A 394 -4.26 42.13 24.39
N LYS A 395 -5.48 41.57 24.42
CA LYS A 395 -6.67 42.21 25.00
C LYS A 395 -7.30 41.34 26.09
N GLY A 396 -7.79 42.02 27.12
CA GLY A 396 -8.58 41.44 28.20
C GLY A 396 -9.93 40.92 27.73
N GLY A 397 -10.75 40.44 28.65
CA GLY A 397 -12.17 40.16 28.39
C GLY A 397 -13.05 41.37 28.67
N GLY A 398 -14.35 41.11 28.89
CA GLY A 398 -15.25 42.12 29.46
C GLY A 398 -14.86 42.52 30.90
N SER A 399 -15.63 43.46 31.45
CA SER A 399 -15.42 44.07 32.78
C SER A 399 -15.08 43.05 33.87
N GLY A 400 -13.79 43.02 34.26
CA GLY A 400 -13.22 42.08 35.22
C GLY A 400 -11.91 41.46 34.72
N ASN A 401 -11.90 40.97 33.48
CA ASN A 401 -10.76 40.24 32.90
C ASN A 401 -9.72 41.21 32.31
N ARG A 402 -8.96 41.89 33.17
CA ARG A 402 -7.83 42.77 32.77
C ARG A 402 -6.70 41.96 32.12
N VAL A 403 -5.89 42.61 31.28
CA VAL A 403 -4.62 42.05 30.79
C VAL A 403 -3.65 42.01 31.97
N ILE A 404 -3.00 40.86 32.19
CA ILE A 404 -1.85 40.78 33.11
C ILE A 404 -0.59 40.96 32.27
N THR A 405 0.24 41.93 32.66
CA THR A 405 1.53 42.24 32.04
C THR A 405 2.64 41.96 33.04
N GLU A 406 3.66 41.23 32.62
CA GLU A 406 4.89 41.00 33.39
C GLU A 406 6.07 41.50 32.56
N ILE A 407 6.81 42.46 33.11
CA ILE A 407 8.07 42.97 32.54
C ILE A 407 9.17 42.53 33.49
N ILE A 408 10.19 41.84 32.97
CA ILE A 408 11.35 41.42 33.76
C ILE A 408 12.47 42.44 33.50
N PRO A 409 13.03 43.11 34.52
CA PRO A 409 14.22 43.94 34.33
C PRO A 409 15.40 43.11 33.81
N GLN A 410 16.32 43.74 33.10
CA GLN A 410 17.65 43.16 32.86
C GLN A 410 18.62 43.75 33.90
N GLU A 411 19.46 42.88 34.45
CA GLU A 411 20.54 43.24 35.40
C GLU A 411 21.77 43.79 34.65
#